data_AF-A0A7S9VSC4-F1
#
_entry.id   AF-A0A7S9VSC4-F1
#
_cell.length_a   1.000
_cell.length_b   1.000
_cell.length_c   1.000
_cell.angle_alpha   90.00
_cell.angle_beta   90.00
_cell.angle_gamma   90.00
#
_symmetry.space_group_name_H-M   'P 1'
#
loop_
_entity.id
_entity.type
_entity.pdbx_description
1 polymer ?
#
loop_
_entity_poly.entity_id
_entity_poly.type
_entity_poly.pdbx_seq_one_letter_code
_entity_poly.pdbx_strand_id
1 'polypeptide(L)'
;MAKAMLLGLVLASVLLSAAAQLILKLGMSSAAVQSALAQPDQSLFRTAMVIATSRLVILGLSCFVLSALIWLLVLARVDLSTAYPFIGLGLVITVASSYFILGEPISTTKLVGVASIVFGVVLIGLSISPTDKPEQLSGTLEQASRL
;
A
#
# COMPACT_ATOMS: atom_id res chain seq x y z
N MET A 1 -15.03 -18.54 3.51
CA MET A 1 -13.58 -18.81 3.43
C MET A 1 -12.85 -17.92 2.43
N ALA A 2 -13.29 -17.81 1.16
CA ALA A 2 -12.59 -17.01 0.14
C ALA A 2 -12.41 -15.51 0.48
N LYS A 3 -13.44 -14.84 1.02
CA LYS A 3 -13.36 -13.42 1.43
C LYS A 3 -12.33 -13.15 2.54
N ALA A 4 -12.28 -14.02 3.54
CA ALA A 4 -11.30 -13.91 4.63
C ALA A 4 -9.86 -14.12 4.12
N MET A 5 -9.68 -15.05 3.18
CA MET A 5 -8.39 -15.25 2.52
C MET A 5 -7.96 -14.02 1.71
N LEU A 6 -8.89 -13.40 0.96
CA LEU A 6 -8.62 -12.15 0.23
C LEU A 6 -8.22 -11.01 1.15
N LEU A 7 -8.96 -10.81 2.26
CA LEU A 7 -8.61 -9.81 3.26
C LEU A 7 -7.22 -10.07 3.85
N GLY A 8 -6.89 -11.33 4.13
CA GLY A 8 -5.55 -11.72 4.57
C GLY A 8 -4.46 -11.35 3.57
N LEU A 9 -4.67 -11.59 2.28
CA LEU A 9 -3.74 -11.21 1.21
C LEU A 9 -3.57 -9.69 1.11
N VAL A 10 -4.68 -8.94 1.23
CA VAL A 10 -4.66 -7.48 1.23
C VAL A 10 -3.84 -6.95 2.39
N LEU A 11 -4.13 -7.40 3.62
CA LEU A 11 -3.41 -6.95 4.81
C LEU A 11 -1.93 -7.34 4.75
N ALA A 12 -1.62 -8.57 4.30
CA ALA A 12 -0.24 -9.02 4.12
C ALA A 12 0.52 -8.15 3.11
N SER A 13 -0.09 -7.85 1.96
CA SER A 13 0.50 -6.96 0.96
C SER A 13 0.75 -5.57 1.53
N VAL A 14 -0.25 -4.97 2.15
CA VAL A 14 -0.17 -3.62 2.72
C VAL A 14 0.90 -3.51 3.82
N LEU A 15 0.95 -4.48 4.74
CA LEU A 15 1.95 -4.52 5.80
C LEU A 15 3.37 -4.73 5.23
N LEU A 16 3.51 -5.62 4.25
CA LEU A 16 4.80 -5.87 3.59
C LEU A 16 5.27 -4.62 2.82
N SER A 17 4.35 -3.89 2.19
CA SER A 17 4.62 -2.60 1.55
C SER A 17 5.11 -1.56 2.57
N ALA A 18 4.42 -1.41 3.70
CA ALA A 18 4.81 -0.48 4.75
C ALA A 18 6.20 -0.83 5.32
N ALA A 19 6.47 -2.11 5.59
CA ALA A 19 7.78 -2.58 6.00
C ALA A 19 8.86 -2.28 4.96
N ALA A 20 8.57 -2.52 3.67
CA ALA A 20 9.48 -2.21 2.57
C ALA A 20 9.83 -0.73 2.53
N GLN A 21 8.85 0.17 2.68
CA GLN A 21 9.10 1.62 2.69
C GLN A 21 10.02 2.05 3.84
N LEU A 22 9.84 1.47 5.03
CA LEU A 22 10.72 1.75 6.18
C LEU A 22 12.14 1.25 5.95
N ILE A 23 12.30 0.02 5.44
CA ILE A 23 13.61 -0.57 5.14
C ILE A 23 14.32 0.25 4.05
N LEU A 24 13.61 0.65 3.00
CA LEU A 24 14.14 1.53 1.95
C LEU A 24 14.58 2.87 2.54
N LYS A 25 13.76 3.47 3.40
CA LYS A 25 14.10 4.73 4.08
C LYS A 25 15.35 4.59 4.95
N LEU A 26 15.49 3.49 5.69
CA LEU A 26 16.70 3.17 6.46
C LEU A 26 17.92 3.00 5.56
N GLY A 27 17.77 2.27 4.44
CA GLY A 27 18.84 2.08 3.46
C GLY A 27 19.32 3.38 2.83
N MET A 28 18.38 4.25 2.46
CA MET A 28 18.67 5.58 1.91
C MET A 28 19.30 6.51 2.95
N SER A 29 18.96 6.35 4.23
CA SER A 29 19.52 7.16 5.32
C SER A 29 20.90 6.66 5.80
N SER A 30 21.43 5.59 5.21
CA SER A 30 22.74 5.05 5.57
C SER A 30 23.88 6.02 5.21
N ALA A 31 24.95 6.02 6.01
CA ALA A 31 26.11 6.90 5.80
C ALA A 31 26.73 6.76 4.40
N ALA A 32 26.77 5.54 3.84
CA ALA A 32 27.29 5.29 2.50
C ALA A 32 26.46 5.99 1.41
N VAL A 33 25.13 5.90 1.48
CA VAL A 33 24.24 6.56 0.51
C VAL A 33 24.25 8.07 0.70
N GLN A 34 24.18 8.55 1.94
CA GLN A 34 24.17 9.98 2.25
C GLN A 34 25.48 10.67 1.83
N SER A 35 26.64 10.02 2.03
CA SER A 35 27.94 10.54 1.59
C SER A 35 28.12 10.52 0.07
N ALA A 36 27.50 9.57 -0.64
CA ALA A 36 27.46 9.58 -2.10
C ALA A 36 26.60 10.75 -2.63
N LEU A 37 25.50 11.07 -1.95
CA LEU A 37 24.60 12.17 -2.31
C LEU A 37 25.16 13.56 -1.96
N ALA A 38 26.03 13.68 -0.95
CA ALA A 38 26.56 14.97 -0.50
C ALA A 38 27.76 15.49 -1.31
N GLN A 39 28.23 14.74 -2.32
CA GLN A 39 29.42 15.12 -3.10
C GLN A 39 29.09 16.22 -4.14
N PRO A 40 29.89 17.31 -4.21
CA PRO A 40 29.66 18.42 -5.15
C PRO A 40 29.68 17.99 -6.63
N ASP A 41 30.61 17.10 -6.99
CA ASP A 41 30.77 16.56 -8.35
C ASP A 41 30.09 15.19 -8.49
N GLN A 42 28.80 15.16 -8.14
CA GLN A 42 27.98 13.94 -8.13
C GLN A 42 27.86 13.29 -9.52
N SER A 43 28.68 12.25 -9.76
CA SER A 43 28.43 11.32 -10.85
C SER A 43 27.19 10.48 -10.54
N LEU A 44 26.09 10.72 -11.27
CA LEU A 44 24.82 10.01 -11.12
C LEU A 44 25.00 8.48 -11.15
N PHE A 45 25.90 7.99 -12.00
CA PHE A 45 26.20 6.57 -12.11
C PHE A 45 26.79 5.99 -10.82
N ARG A 46 27.73 6.71 -10.18
CA ARG A 46 28.36 6.26 -8.94
C ARG A 46 27.34 6.23 -7.80
N THR A 47 26.52 7.26 -7.67
CA THR A 47 25.47 7.32 -6.64
C THR A 47 24.44 6.19 -6.84
N ALA A 48 24.01 5.96 -8.09
CA ALA A 48 23.11 4.86 -8.41
C ALA A 48 23.72 3.50 -8.03
N MET A 49 25.02 3.28 -8.30
CA MET A 49 25.70 2.05 -7.92
C MET A 49 25.79 1.85 -6.40
N VAL A 50 26.05 2.90 -5.64
CA VAL A 50 26.07 2.84 -4.16
C VAL A 50 24.68 2.50 -3.61
N ILE A 51 23.63 3.12 -4.14
CA ILE A 51 22.24 2.81 -3.76
C ILE A 51 21.90 1.37 -4.13
N ALA A 52 22.22 0.93 -5.35
CA ALA A 52 21.89 -0.40 -5.87
C ALA A 52 22.63 -1.53 -5.13
N THR A 53 23.79 -1.25 -4.54
CA THR A 53 24.57 -2.24 -3.77
C THR A 53 24.27 -2.19 -2.26
N SER A 54 23.44 -1.26 -1.80
CA SER A 54 23.03 -1.18 -0.40
C SER A 54 22.12 -2.36 -0.03
N ARG A 55 22.56 -3.17 0.94
CA ARG A 55 21.84 -4.38 1.40
C ARG A 55 20.41 -4.07 1.86
N LEU A 56 20.22 -2.94 2.56
CA LEU A 56 18.91 -2.50 3.02
C LEU A 56 18.04 -2.06 1.84
N VAL A 57 18.61 -1.36 0.85
CA VAL A 57 17.84 -0.97 -0.35
C VAL A 57 17.40 -2.21 -1.12
N ILE A 58 18.29 -3.18 -1.33
CA ILE A 58 17.98 -4.45 -2.00
C ILE A 58 16.89 -5.21 -1.24
N LEU A 59 17.00 -5.31 0.09
CA LEU A 59 16.00 -5.98 0.93
C LEU A 59 14.64 -5.28 0.83
N GLY A 60 14.62 -3.95 0.99
CA GLY A 60 13.41 -3.15 0.90
C GLY A 60 12.75 -3.26 -0.47
N LEU A 61 13.54 -3.22 -1.56
CA LEU A 61 13.04 -3.38 -2.91
C LEU A 61 12.49 -4.80 -3.15
N SER A 62 13.15 -5.83 -2.61
CA SER A 62 12.68 -7.21 -2.69
C SER A 62 11.34 -7.37 -1.97
N CYS A 63 11.21 -6.84 -0.76
CA CYS A 63 9.94 -6.80 -0.03
C CYS A 63 8.86 -6.03 -0.80
N PHE A 64 9.21 -4.90 -1.42
CA PHE A 64 8.29 -4.10 -2.22
C PHE A 64 7.78 -4.86 -3.45
N VAL A 65 8.67 -5.55 -4.18
CA VAL A 65 8.29 -6.40 -5.32
C VAL A 65 7.39 -7.54 -4.86
N LEU A 66 7.72 -8.24 -3.77
CA LEU A 66 6.87 -9.30 -3.23
C LEU A 66 5.49 -8.77 -2.83
N SER A 67 5.45 -7.60 -2.17
CA SER A 67 4.20 -6.90 -1.85
C SER A 67 3.37 -6.63 -3.09
N ALA A 68 3.99 -6.14 -4.16
CA ALA A 68 3.34 -5.85 -5.42
C ALA A 68 2.80 -7.14 -6.08
N LEU A 69 3.53 -8.25 -6.03
CA LEU A 69 3.04 -9.54 -6.53
C LEU A 69 1.79 -10.00 -5.78
N ILE A 70 1.78 -9.89 -4.44
CA ILE A 70 0.59 -10.20 -3.64
C ILE A 70 -0.57 -9.25 -4.00
N TRP A 71 -0.27 -7.97 -4.23
CA TRP A 71 -1.27 -6.99 -4.64
C TRP A 71 -1.89 -7.32 -6.00
N LEU A 72 -1.11 -7.75 -6.98
CA LEU A 72 -1.61 -8.20 -8.29
C LEU A 72 -2.55 -9.41 -8.14
N LEU A 73 -2.25 -10.33 -7.21
CA LEU A 73 -3.15 -11.45 -6.90
C LEU A 73 -4.47 -11.00 -6.27
N VAL A 74 -4.47 -9.92 -5.50
CA VAL A 74 -5.70 -9.29 -4.98
C VAL A 74 -6.49 -8.68 -6.14
N LEU A 75 -5.85 -7.83 -6.96
CA LEU A 75 -6.53 -7.15 -8.08
C LEU A 75 -7.09 -8.12 -9.13
N ALA A 76 -6.51 -9.32 -9.24
CA ALA A 76 -7.06 -10.37 -10.10
C ALA A 76 -8.39 -10.95 -9.59
N ARG A 77 -8.82 -10.65 -8.36
CA ARG A 77 -9.98 -11.27 -7.69
C ARG A 77 -11.00 -10.29 -7.14
N VAL A 78 -10.68 -9.00 -7.06
CA VAL A 78 -11.57 -7.97 -6.53
C VAL A 78 -11.40 -6.67 -7.31
N ASP A 79 -12.49 -5.92 -7.43
CA ASP A 79 -12.48 -4.64 -8.10
C ASP A 79 -11.56 -3.64 -7.39
N LEU A 80 -10.91 -2.80 -8.20
CA LEU A 80 -9.96 -1.80 -7.74
C LEU A 80 -10.57 -0.87 -6.68
N SER A 81 -11.82 -0.46 -6.87
CA SER A 81 -12.59 0.41 -5.96
C SER A 81 -12.81 -0.21 -4.57
N THR A 82 -12.89 -1.54 -4.50
CA THR A 82 -13.04 -2.27 -3.23
C THR A 82 -11.68 -2.51 -2.56
N ALA A 83 -10.60 -2.64 -3.34
CA ALA A 83 -9.25 -2.86 -2.81
C ALA A 83 -8.54 -1.57 -2.36
N TYR A 84 -8.75 -0.46 -3.06
CA TYR A 84 -8.04 0.81 -2.80
C TYR A 84 -8.19 1.38 -1.38
N PRO A 85 -9.33 1.23 -0.66
CA PRO A 85 -9.43 1.67 0.74
C PRO A 85 -8.34 1.09 1.64
N PHE A 86 -7.86 -0.13 1.34
CA PHE A 86 -6.79 -0.77 2.10
C PHE A 86 -5.40 -0.17 1.84
N ILE A 87 -5.18 0.48 0.70
CA ILE A 87 -3.97 1.28 0.47
C ILE A 87 -3.92 2.47 1.45
N GLY A 88 -5.08 3.08 1.73
CA GLY A 88 -5.20 4.12 2.74
C GLY A 88 -4.75 3.65 4.13
N LEU A 89 -5.13 2.44 4.54
CA LEU A 89 -4.64 1.82 5.78
C LEU A 89 -3.11 1.64 5.77
N GLY A 90 -2.54 1.25 4.63
CA GLY A 90 -1.09 1.16 4.47
C GLY A 90 -0.35 2.45 4.71
N LEU A 91 -0.91 3.56 4.25
CA LEU A 91 -0.35 4.89 4.50
C LEU A 91 -0.39 5.23 5.99
N VAL A 92 -1.51 4.97 6.67
CA VAL A 92 -1.64 5.19 8.12
C VAL A 92 -0.59 4.39 8.88
N ILE A 93 -0.42 3.11 8.55
CA ILE A 93 0.58 2.23 9.15
C ILE A 93 1.98 2.76 8.89
N THR A 94 2.29 3.16 7.65
CA THR A 94 3.61 3.70 7.28
C THR A 94 3.94 4.96 8.08
N VAL A 95 3.00 5.89 8.23
CA VAL A 95 3.20 7.12 9.02
C VAL A 95 3.38 6.80 10.50
N ALA A 96 2.55 5.91 11.06
CA ALA A 96 2.70 5.49 12.45
C ALA A 96 4.06 4.83 12.69
N SER A 97 4.46 3.91 11.82
CA SER A 97 5.75 3.25 11.90
C SER A 97 6.93 4.21 11.69
N SER A 98 6.80 5.25 10.86
CA SER A 98 7.87 6.23 10.69
C SER A 98 8.12 7.02 11.97
N TYR A 99 7.07 7.33 12.74
CA TYR A 99 7.22 7.91 14.07
C TYR A 99 7.86 6.95 15.08
N PHE A 100 7.34 5.73 15.21
CA PHE A 100 7.81 4.81 16.25
C PHE A 100 9.20 4.21 15.96
N ILE A 101 9.53 3.96 14.70
CA ILE A 101 10.77 3.26 14.31
C ILE A 101 11.86 4.25 13.88
N LEU A 102 11.50 5.28 13.11
CA LEU A 102 12.47 6.25 12.60
C LEU A 102 12.58 7.50 13.50
N GLY A 103 11.68 7.67 14.47
CA GLY A 103 11.64 8.86 15.33
C GLY A 103 11.27 10.14 14.58
N GLU A 104 10.62 10.02 13.41
CA GLU A 104 10.25 11.19 12.62
C GLU A 104 9.15 11.99 13.32
N PRO A 105 9.29 13.33 13.48
CA PRO A 105 8.25 14.12 14.11
C PRO A 105 6.95 14.10 13.28
N ILE A 106 5.83 13.88 13.96
CA ILE A 106 4.48 14.03 13.38
C ILE A 106 3.98 15.42 13.73
N SER A 107 3.81 16.27 12.71
CA SER A 107 3.15 17.57 12.89
C SER A 107 1.64 17.39 13.07
N THR A 108 1.00 18.35 13.73
CA THR A 108 -0.46 18.38 13.90
C THR A 108 -1.19 18.32 12.56
N THR A 109 -0.67 18.98 11.52
CA THR A 109 -1.22 18.92 10.16
C THR A 109 -1.16 17.51 9.57
N LYS A 110 -0.05 16.78 9.77
CA LYS A 110 0.08 15.39 9.32
C LYS A 110 -0.94 14.50 10.03
N LEU A 111 -1.17 14.72 11.33
CA LEU A 111 -2.16 13.98 12.10
C LEU A 111 -3.59 14.21 11.60
N VAL A 112 -3.95 15.47 11.30
CA VAL A 112 -5.25 15.79 10.68
C VAL A 112 -5.40 15.10 9.32
N GLY A 113 -4.37 15.11 8.49
CA GLY A 113 -4.38 14.39 7.20
C GLY A 113 -4.58 12.87 7.37
N VAL A 114 -3.87 12.25 8.31
CA VAL A 114 -4.04 10.82 8.64
C VAL A 114 -5.46 10.53 9.11
N ALA A 115 -6.03 11.36 9.98
CA ALA A 115 -7.41 11.22 10.44
C ALA A 115 -8.41 11.31 9.28
N SER A 116 -8.21 12.24 8.34
CA SER A 116 -9.04 12.37 7.14
C SER A 116 -8.95 11.14 6.23
N ILE A 117 -7.78 10.53 6.08
CA ILE A 117 -7.60 9.29 5.31
C ILE A 117 -8.37 8.14 5.97
N VAL A 118 -8.22 7.97 7.29
CA VAL A 118 -8.95 6.94 8.05
C VAL A 118 -10.46 7.14 7.88
N PHE A 119 -10.93 8.38 8.02
CA PHE A 119 -12.33 8.73 7.82
C PHE A 119 -12.84 8.36 6.42
N GLY A 120 -12.08 8.72 5.37
CA GLY A 120 -12.42 8.36 3.99
C GLY A 120 -12.48 6.85 3.76
N VAL A 121 -11.52 6.09 4.32
CA VAL A 121 -11.51 4.61 4.23
C VAL A 121 -12.75 4.02 4.90
N VAL A 122 -13.14 4.51 6.08
CA VAL A 122 -14.34 4.06 6.79
C VAL A 122 -15.60 4.35 5.97
N LEU A 123 -15.74 5.56 5.43
CA LEU A 123 -16.88 5.93 4.59
C LEU A 123 -17.03 5.01 3.36
N ILE A 124 -15.92 4.72 2.67
CA ILE A 124 -15.94 3.81 1.51
C ILE A 124 -16.35 2.39 1.97
N GLY A 125 -15.80 1.91 3.09
CA GLY A 125 -16.17 0.61 3.65
C GLY A 125 -17.66 0.50 3.99
N LEU A 126 -18.28 1.58 4.47
CA LEU A 126 -19.71 1.64 4.74
C LEU A 126 -20.59 1.68 3.47
N SER A 127 -20.05 2.13 2.34
CA SER A 127 -20.78 2.19 1.06
C SER A 127 -20.90 0.84 0.34
N ILE A 128 -20.15 -0.18 0.78
CA ILE A 128 -20.19 -1.53 0.20
C ILE A 128 -21.42 -2.28 0.77
N SER A 129 -22.60 -2.07 0.18
CA SER A 129 -23.84 -2.76 0.55
C SER A 129 -23.79 -4.27 0.21
N PRO A 130 -24.29 -5.18 1.07
CA PRO A 130 -24.35 -6.64 0.81
C PRO A 130 -25.38 -7.12 -0.24
N THR A 131 -26.15 -6.23 -0.84
CA THR A 131 -27.21 -6.58 -1.81
C THR A 131 -26.67 -6.46 -3.23
N ASP A 132 -26.59 -7.59 -3.96
CA ASP A 132 -27.02 -7.66 -5.36
C ASP A 132 -26.78 -9.06 -5.95
N LYS A 133 -27.88 -9.81 -6.15
CA LYS A 133 -28.16 -10.84 -7.19
C LYS A 133 -29.21 -11.88 -6.74
N PRO A 134 -30.42 -11.42 -6.37
CA PRO A 134 -31.62 -12.17 -6.79
C PRO A 134 -32.54 -11.36 -7.72
N GLU A 135 -32.54 -10.03 -7.62
CA GLU A 135 -33.53 -9.16 -8.29
C GLU A 135 -33.25 -8.92 -9.78
N GLN A 136 -31.98 -8.91 -10.17
CA GLN A 136 -31.57 -8.84 -11.59
C GLN A 136 -31.96 -10.10 -12.39
N LEU A 137 -32.03 -11.26 -11.73
CA LEU A 137 -32.43 -12.50 -12.40
C LEU A 137 -33.93 -12.51 -12.71
N SER A 138 -34.76 -12.01 -11.78
CA SER A 138 -36.21 -11.92 -11.96
C SER A 138 -36.61 -10.94 -13.07
N GLY A 139 -35.96 -9.77 -13.16
CA GLY A 139 -36.25 -8.81 -14.24
C GLY A 139 -35.88 -9.33 -15.63
N THR A 140 -34.79 -10.11 -15.72
CA THR A 140 -34.34 -10.72 -16.98
C THR A 140 -35.29 -11.86 -17.42
N LEU A 141 -35.78 -12.67 -16.47
CA LEU A 141 -36.75 -13.73 -16.75
C LEU A 141 -38.13 -13.16 -17.13
N GLU A 142 -38.55 -12.07 -16.50
CA GLU A 142 -39.81 -11.40 -16.85
C GLU A 142 -39.74 -10.77 -18.25
N GLN A 143 -38.62 -10.13 -18.62
CA GLN A 143 -38.41 -9.62 -19.98
C GLN A 143 -38.32 -10.75 -21.02
N ALA A 144 -37.67 -11.86 -20.70
CA ALA A 144 -37.59 -13.02 -21.60
C ALA A 144 -38.94 -13.72 -21.79
N SER A 145 -39.84 -13.69 -20.79
CA SER A 145 -41.18 -14.27 -20.87
C SER A 145 -42.19 -13.41 -21.66
N ARG A 146 -41.84 -12.16 -21.94
CA ARG A 146 -42.67 -11.18 -22.67
C ARG A 146 -42.32 -11.09 -24.17
N LEU A 147 -41.36 -11.89 -24.65
CA LEU A 147 -40.98 -12.05 -26.06
C LEU A 147 -41.51 -13.38 -26.60
#